data_AF-A0A2V8A1F7-F1
#
_entry.id   AF-A0A2V8A1F7-F1
#
_cell.length_a   1.000
_cell.length_b   1.000
_cell.length_c   1.000
_cell.angle_alpha   90.00
_cell.angle_beta   90.00
_cell.angle_gamma   90.00
#
_symmetry.space_group_name_H-M   'P 1'
#
loop_
_entity.id
_entity.type
_entity.pdbx_description
1 polymer ?
#
loop_
_entity_poly.entity_id
_entity_poly.type
_entity_poly.pdbx_seq_one_letter_code
_entity_poly.pdbx_strand_id
1 'polypeptide(L)' 'MDAKQLLVEALRLSDEERAALAGELIQSLEGEIDTDAEAAWSAQIRARLDSVDAGHATTIPWSEARRRIHAAAGRDPRA' A
#
# COMPACT_ATOMS: atom_id res chain seq x y z
N MET A 1 -27.21 17.96 0.49
CA MET A 1 -26.69 17.16 1.61
C MET A 1 -25.30 17.66 1.92
N ASP A 2 -25.00 17.92 3.19
CA ASP A 2 -23.62 18.18 3.64
C ASP A 2 -22.89 16.87 3.98
N ALA A 3 -21.56 16.93 4.16
CA ALA A 3 -20.73 15.76 4.45
C ALA A 3 -21.08 15.05 5.78
N LYS A 4 -21.52 15.79 6.80
CA LYS A 4 -21.97 15.22 8.08
C LYS A 4 -23.30 14.50 7.92
N GLN A 5 -24.23 15.04 7.13
CA GLN A 5 -25.50 14.38 6.82
C GLN A 5 -25.26 13.08 6.05
N LEU A 6 -24.37 13.08 5.05
CA LEU A 6 -24.01 11.88 4.29
C LEU A 6 -23.34 10.83 5.18
N LEU A 7 -22.47 11.24 6.11
CA LEU A 7 -21.85 10.35 7.08
C LEU A 7 -22.89 9.70 8.00
N VAL A 8 -23.89 10.46 8.46
CA VAL A 8 -24.97 9.92 9.30
C VAL A 8 -25.78 8.86 8.54
N GLU A 9 -26.07 9.08 7.25
CA GLU A 9 -26.75 8.06 6.44
C GLU A 9 -25.86 6.84 6.18
N ALA A 10 -24.59 7.04 5.85
CA ALA A 10 -23.64 5.94 5.64
C ALA A 10 -23.48 5.06 6.90
N LEU A 11 -23.50 5.66 8.09
CA LEU A 11 -23.41 4.92 9.35
C LEU A 11 -24.66 4.07 9.66
N ARG A 12 -25.77 4.24 8.94
CA ARG A 12 -26.96 3.38 9.06
C ARG A 12 -26.89 2.11 8.22
N LEU A 13 -25.95 2.03 7.27
CA LEU A 13 -25.72 0.85 6.44
C LEU A 13 -25.10 -0.29 7.26
N SER A 14 -25.21 -1.51 6.75
CA SER A 14 -24.49 -2.66 7.31
C SER A 14 -22.97 -2.48 7.23
N ASP A 15 -22.22 -3.25 8.02
CA ASP A 15 -20.76 -3.19 8.02
C ASP A 15 -20.15 -3.46 6.64
N GLU A 16 -20.74 -4.39 5.88
CA GLU A 16 -20.32 -4.74 4.53
C GLU A 16 -20.57 -3.60 3.53
N GLU A 17 -21.76 -3.01 3.55
CA GLU A 17 -22.10 -1.86 2.69
C GLU A 17 -21.24 -0.63 3.02
N ARG A 18 -20.94 -0.39 4.30
CA ARG A 18 -20.03 0.70 4.69
C ARG A 18 -18.61 0.46 4.19
N ALA A 19 -18.12 -0.79 4.27
CA ALA A 19 -16.79 -1.13 3.76
C ALA A 19 -16.71 -0.94 2.24
N ALA A 20 -17.75 -1.36 1.50
CA ALA A 20 -17.83 -1.15 0.06
C ALA A 20 -17.84 0.34 -0.30
N LEU A 21 -18.70 1.14 0.35
CA LEU A 21 -18.78 2.58 0.14
C LEU A 21 -17.46 3.29 0.48
N ALA A 22 -16.81 2.93 1.58
CA ALA A 22 -15.50 3.47 1.93
C ALA A 22 -14.44 3.14 0.86
N GLY A 23 -14.47 1.91 0.31
CA GLY A 23 -13.60 1.50 -0.78
C GLY A 23 -13.78 2.35 -2.04
N GLU A 24 -15.03 2.56 -2.48
CA GLU A 24 -15.34 3.41 -3.64
C GLU A 24 -14.91 4.87 -3.41
N LEU A 25 -15.15 5.41 -2.22
CA LEU A 25 -14.72 6.76 -1.87
C LEU A 25 -13.20 6.88 -1.88
N ILE A 26 -12.47 5.94 -1.31
CA ILE A 26 -11.00 5.93 -1.35
C ILE A 26 -10.51 5.85 -2.80
N GLN A 27 -11.09 4.96 -3.61
CA GLN A 27 -10.74 4.82 -5.02
C GLN A 27 -11.01 6.10 -5.81
N SER A 28 -12.09 6.84 -5.48
CA SER A 28 -12.38 8.13 -6.11
C SER A 28 -11.36 9.23 -5.80
N LEU A 29 -10.59 9.07 -4.72
CA LEU A 29 -9.52 9.99 -4.32
C LEU A 29 -8.17 9.61 -4.92
N GLU A 30 -8.03 8.39 -5.45
CA GLU A 30 -6.83 8.00 -6.20
C GLU A 30 -6.76 8.87 -7.46
N GLY A 31 -5.76 9.74 -7.50
CA GLY A 31 -5.51 10.62 -8.64
C GLY A 31 -5.03 9.83 -9.86
N GLU A 32 -4.81 10.54 -10.97
CA GLU A 32 -4.19 9.93 -12.15
C GLU A 32 -2.87 9.28 -11.75
N ILE A 33 -2.64 8.08 -12.29
CA ILE A 33 -1.38 7.38 -12.14
C ILE A 33 -0.29 8.29 -12.71
N ASP A 34 0.64 8.70 -11.85
CA ASP A 34 1.84 9.40 -12.29
C ASP A 34 2.70 8.42 -13.09
N THR A 35 2.57 8.48 -14.42
CA THR A 35 3.29 7.60 -15.34
C THR A 35 4.79 7.77 -15.25
N ASP A 36 5.27 8.95 -14.86
CA ASP A 36 6.69 9.21 -14.66
C ASP A 36 7.17 8.54 -13.37
N ALA A 37 6.35 8.55 -12.32
CA ALA A 37 6.62 7.77 -11.11
C ALA A 37 6.68 6.26 -11.42
N GLU A 38 5.69 5.70 -12.14
CA GLU A 38 5.69 4.28 -12.54
C GLU A 38 6.93 3.90 -13.37
N ALA A 39 7.33 4.76 -14.32
CA ALA A 39 8.54 4.57 -15.12
C ALA A 39 9.81 4.61 -14.24
N ALA A 40 9.89 5.56 -13.31
CA ALA A 40 11.02 5.68 -12.39
C ALA A 40 11.12 4.49 -11.44
N TRP A 41 10.00 4.00 -10.91
CA TRP A 41 9.93 2.79 -10.10
C TRP A 41 10.39 1.56 -10.89
N SER A 42 9.89 1.39 -12.12
CA SER A 42 10.32 0.31 -13.01
C SER A 42 11.81 0.34 -13.31
N ALA A 43 12.38 1.53 -13.55
CA ALA A 43 13.82 1.70 -13.75
C ALA A 43 14.62 1.35 -12.49
N GLN A 44 14.14 1.76 -11.31
CA GLN A 44 14.78 1.44 -10.04
C GLN A 44 14.78 -0.07 -9.75
N ILE A 45 13.67 -0.76 -10.01
CA ILE A 45 13.58 -2.22 -9.81
C ILE A 45 14.61 -2.93 -10.69
N ARG A 46 14.69 -2.57 -11.98
CA ARG A 46 15.70 -3.13 -12.91
C ARG A 46 17.12 -2.91 -12.39
N ALA A 47 17.47 -1.67 -12.01
CA ALA A 47 18.79 -1.36 -11.48
C ALA A 47 19.13 -2.15 -10.19
N ARG A 48 18.13 -2.39 -9.32
CA ARG A 48 18.32 -3.21 -8.11
C ARG A 48 18.55 -4.68 -8.44
N LEU A 49 17.83 -5.23 -9.42
CA LEU A 49 18.05 -6.61 -9.89
C LEU A 49 19.45 -6.77 -10.47
N ASP A 50 19.86 -5.87 -11.36
CA ASP A 50 21.21 -5.90 -11.95
C ASP A 50 22.31 -5.85 -10.89
N SER A 51 22.11 -5.05 -9.83
CA SER A 51 23.04 -4.96 -8.69
C SER A 51 23.11 -6.26 -7.88
N VAL A 52 21.99 -6.97 -7.73
CA VAL A 52 21.94 -8.29 -7.07
C VAL A 52 22.62 -9.34 -7.95
N ASP A 53 22.30 -9.39 -9.24
CA ASP A 53 22.85 -10.37 -10.18
C ASP A 53 24.37 -10.19 -10.37
N ALA A 54 24.84 -8.94 -10.37
CA ALA A 54 26.27 -8.64 -10.41
C ALA A 54 27.00 -8.83 -9.05
N GLY A 55 26.27 -9.18 -7.98
CA GLY A 55 26.84 -9.38 -6.65
C GLY A 55 27.28 -8.09 -5.92
N HIS A 56 26.87 -6.93 -6.42
CA HIS A 56 27.16 -5.64 -5.78
C HIS A 56 26.23 -5.35 -4.60
N ALA A 57 25.04 -5.96 -4.57
CA ALA A 57 24.10 -5.79 -3.47
C ALA A 57 24.42 -6.72 -2.29
N THR A 58 24.49 -6.15 -1.08
CA THR A 58 24.45 -6.95 0.15
C THR A 58 23.03 -7.44 0.38
N THR A 59 22.80 -8.74 0.29
CA THR A 59 21.50 -9.35 0.52
C THR A 59 21.39 -9.92 1.94
N ILE A 60 20.15 -10.07 2.41
CA ILE A 60 19.83 -10.73 3.67
C ILE A 60 18.85 -11.88 3.40
N PRO A 61 18.82 -12.91 4.25
CA PRO A 61 17.82 -13.98 4.13
C PRO A 61 16.39 -13.43 4.16
N TRP A 62 15.49 -14.03 3.40
CA TRP A 62 14.07 -13.62 3.35
C TRP A 62 13.40 -13.62 4.74
N SER A 63 13.75 -14.57 5.60
CA SER A 63 13.24 -14.64 6.99
C SER A 63 13.58 -13.39 7.81
N GLU A 64 14.77 -12.82 7.60
CA GLU A 64 15.22 -11.57 8.21
C GLU A 64 14.44 -10.38 7.65
N ALA A 65 14.38 -10.26 6.32
CA ALA A 65 13.67 -9.18 5.64
C ALA A 65 12.20 -9.13 6.05
N ARG A 66 11.52 -10.28 6.02
CA ARG A 66 10.12 -10.42 6.43
C ARG A 66 9.89 -9.93 7.86
N ARG A 67 10.75 -10.32 8.81
CA ARG A 67 10.65 -9.86 10.21
C ARG A 67 10.73 -8.34 10.32
N ARG A 68 11.67 -7.71 9.60
CA ARG A 68 11.83 -6.24 9.61
C ARG A 68 10.62 -5.51 9.01
N ILE A 69 10.07 -6.03 7.90
CA ILE A 69 8.87 -5.47 7.25
C ILE A 69 7.67 -5.49 8.22
N HIS A 70 7.44 -6.62 8.88
CA HIS A 70 6.34 -6.75 9.84
C HIS A 70 6.50 -5.81 11.05
N ALA A 71 7.72 -5.71 11.60
CA ALA A 71 8.01 -4.78 12.68
C ALA A 71 7.78 -3.32 12.26
N ALA A 72 8.20 -2.92 11.06
CA ALA A 72 8.01 -1.57 10.54
C ALA A 72 6.53 -1.23 10.26
N ALA A 73 5.73 -2.22 9.87
CA ALA A 73 4.31 -2.05 9.58
C ALA A 73 3.40 -2.02 10.83
N GLY A 74 3.97 -2.08 12.05
CA GLY A 74 3.20 -2.20 13.30
C GLY A 74 2.39 -3.51 13.39
N ARG A 75 2.67 -4.47 12.51
CA ARG A 75 2.07 -5.82 12.50
C ARG A 75 3.08 -6.78 13.11
N ASP A 76 3.38 -6.62 14.39
CA ASP A 76 4.18 -7.60 15.10
C ASP A 76 3.34 -8.88 15.27
N PRO A 77 3.76 -10.06 14.73
CA PRO A 77 3.08 -11.32 15.01
C PRO A 77 3.23 -11.78 16.47
N ARG A 78 3.98 -11.03 17.30
CA ARG A 78 4.27 -11.35 18.71
C ARG A 78 3.90 -10.23 19.70
N ALA A 79 3.13 -9.23 19.29
CA ALA A 79 2.48 -8.29 20.22
C ALA A 79 1.06 -8.76 20.57
#